data_AF-A0A8S1E6M6-F1
#
_entry.id   AF-A0A8S1E6M6-F1
#
_cell.length_a   1.000
_cell.length_b   1.000
_cell.length_c   1.000
_cell.angle_alpha   90.00
_cell.angle_beta   90.00
_cell.angle_gamma   90.00
#
_symmetry.space_group_name_H-M   'P 1'
#
loop_
_entity.id
_entity.type
_entity.pdbx_description
1 polymer ?
#
loop_
_entity_poly.entity_id
_entity_poly.type
_entity_poly.pdbx_seq_one_letter_code
_entity_poly.pdbx_strand_id
1 'polypeptide(L)'
;MARKATQGAIRAAKDRWFWSLGRGPGGAATFWKYIHSKSKVPINTASFTAGGQIFREPQSIASQFLATFKKNFSSAAIDFPFFRRAPTQMPKLTELTITAGEVEVLLKTMDAKSATGPDKIPAIFMKNCSTTISQSLAHIFQLSLRASDLPIDFKCAAVTPIPKDGDRTKFKNWRPISVTSLVGKVLEKHVRNKMAMFFEANNTLPDSQHGFRNARSCTTMLMRTLDDWSAALDNQTGAHVNVVFLDWAKAFDKVPHQRLLTKLQHYDVDGAALKWLKNFLVGPSQFVRFNGACSESCEVPSGVIQGSVLVPLLFNVFVANLPSVVQTNLVQYADDCTVYNQIRSEDDVDALQEDLARIDVWCTNNGMKLNAKKCVVMDVTRARHTTPLVVRRLSMSPLSGCLASTFQVTFAGTITLTSSVKTRPEPLVLLPETCTSARIG
;
A
#
# COMPACT_ATOMS: atom_id res chain seq x y z
N MET A 1 -26.15 -52.27 -12.96
CA MET A 1 -26.80 -51.49 -11.87
C MET A 1 -25.78 -50.83 -10.92
N ALA A 2 -24.73 -51.52 -10.46
CA ALA A 2 -23.75 -50.98 -9.50
C ALA A 2 -23.07 -49.65 -9.92
N ARG A 3 -22.60 -49.53 -11.17
CA ARG A 3 -21.92 -48.30 -11.67
C ARG A 3 -22.80 -47.04 -11.61
N LYS A 4 -24.10 -47.18 -11.85
CA LYS A 4 -25.07 -46.07 -11.82
C LYS A 4 -25.35 -45.64 -10.38
N ALA A 5 -25.42 -46.59 -9.45
CA ALA A 5 -25.53 -46.33 -8.02
C ALA A 5 -24.28 -45.62 -7.47
N THR A 6 -23.07 -46.07 -7.87
CA THR A 6 -21.80 -45.42 -7.47
C THR A 6 -21.69 -43.99 -7.99
N GLN A 7 -22.07 -43.74 -9.25
CA GLN A 7 -22.09 -42.37 -9.81
C GLN A 7 -23.10 -41.46 -9.11
N GLY A 8 -24.27 -42.00 -8.73
CA GLY A 8 -25.27 -41.29 -7.93
C GLY A 8 -24.74 -40.91 -6.55
N ALA A 9 -24.08 -41.85 -5.86
CA ALA A 9 -23.47 -41.60 -4.55
C ALA A 9 -22.36 -40.54 -4.60
N ILE A 10 -21.51 -40.57 -5.65
CA ILE A 10 -20.46 -39.57 -5.85
C ILE A 10 -21.05 -38.18 -6.11
N ARG A 11 -22.11 -38.06 -6.92
CA ARG A 11 -22.81 -36.77 -7.13
C ARG A 11 -23.41 -36.24 -5.84
N ALA A 12 -24.15 -37.08 -5.11
CA ALA A 12 -24.77 -36.68 -3.85
C ALA A 12 -23.74 -36.30 -2.77
N ALA A 13 -22.56 -36.92 -2.77
CA ALA A 13 -21.45 -36.54 -1.88
C ALA A 13 -20.82 -35.19 -2.29
N LYS A 14 -20.62 -34.96 -3.60
CA LYS A 14 -20.12 -33.69 -4.12
C LYS A 14 -21.09 -32.54 -3.85
N ASP A 15 -22.38 -32.75 -4.04
CA ASP A 15 -23.41 -31.73 -3.79
C ASP A 15 -23.46 -31.38 -2.30
N ARG A 16 -23.46 -32.38 -1.40
CA ARG A 16 -23.40 -32.15 0.05
C ARG A 16 -22.14 -31.39 0.47
N TRP A 17 -20.98 -31.75 -0.09
CA TRP A 17 -19.73 -31.04 0.17
C TRP A 17 -19.78 -29.60 -0.35
N PHE A 18 -20.31 -29.37 -1.55
CA PHE A 18 -20.42 -28.04 -2.14
C PHE A 18 -21.35 -27.14 -1.32
N TRP A 19 -22.48 -27.65 -0.85
CA TRP A 19 -23.39 -26.94 0.05
C TRP A 19 -22.78 -26.67 1.43
N SER A 20 -21.88 -27.54 1.90
CA SER A 20 -21.17 -27.33 3.18
C SER A 20 -20.17 -26.18 3.13
N LEU A 21 -19.61 -25.83 1.96
CA LEU A 21 -18.63 -24.74 1.82
C LEU A 21 -19.18 -23.36 2.19
N GLY A 22 -20.49 -23.13 1.98
CA GLY A 22 -21.15 -21.86 2.30
C GLY A 22 -21.76 -21.80 3.70
N ARG A 23 -22.03 -22.95 4.32
CA ARG A 23 -22.72 -23.07 5.63
C ARG A 23 -21.83 -23.57 6.77
N GLY A 24 -20.58 -23.94 6.50
CA GLY A 24 -19.60 -24.40 7.50
C GLY A 24 -18.79 -23.28 8.15
N PRO A 25 -17.92 -23.59 9.14
CA PRO A 25 -17.06 -22.61 9.82
C PRO A 25 -16.03 -22.04 8.81
N GLY A 26 -16.31 -20.83 8.32
CA GLY A 26 -15.60 -20.18 7.21
C GLY A 26 -16.54 -19.46 6.23
N GLY A 27 -17.82 -19.87 6.18
CA GLY A 27 -18.90 -19.20 5.46
C GLY A 27 -18.59 -18.87 4.00
N ALA A 28 -19.05 -17.69 3.55
CA ALA A 28 -18.86 -17.20 2.19
C ALA A 28 -17.39 -17.11 1.76
N ALA A 29 -16.44 -16.92 2.70
CA ALA A 29 -15.02 -16.80 2.37
C ALA A 29 -14.41 -18.12 1.87
N THR A 30 -14.78 -19.26 2.44
CA THR A 30 -14.37 -20.60 1.96
C THR A 30 -14.98 -20.92 0.61
N PHE A 31 -16.26 -20.56 0.41
CA PHE A 31 -16.94 -20.70 -0.86
C PHE A 31 -16.27 -19.89 -1.97
N TRP A 32 -16.03 -18.58 -1.75
CA TRP A 32 -15.35 -17.73 -2.73
C TRP A 32 -13.90 -18.14 -2.97
N LYS A 33 -13.15 -18.60 -1.96
CA LYS A 33 -11.82 -19.20 -2.17
C LYS A 33 -11.88 -20.42 -3.09
N TYR A 34 -12.86 -21.29 -2.91
CA TYR A 34 -13.05 -22.46 -3.78
C TYR A 34 -13.45 -22.06 -5.20
N ILE A 35 -14.42 -21.16 -5.37
CA ILE A 35 -14.81 -20.62 -6.67
C ILE A 35 -13.61 -19.98 -7.36
N HIS A 36 -12.85 -19.11 -6.67
CA HIS A 36 -11.62 -18.53 -7.21
C HIS A 36 -10.56 -19.59 -7.55
N SER A 37 -10.46 -20.69 -6.80
CA SER A 37 -9.55 -21.79 -7.14
C SER A 37 -9.94 -22.52 -8.43
N LYS A 38 -11.24 -22.57 -8.74
CA LYS A 38 -11.77 -23.16 -9.99
C LYS A 38 -11.78 -22.15 -11.16
N SER A 39 -11.91 -20.86 -10.86
CA SER A 39 -11.82 -19.75 -11.82
C SER A 39 -10.38 -19.31 -12.10
N LYS A 40 -9.39 -19.79 -11.34
CA LYS A 40 -7.98 -19.74 -11.74
C LYS A 40 -7.81 -20.61 -12.97
N VAL A 41 -8.11 -20.02 -14.13
CA VAL A 41 -7.44 -20.41 -15.37
C VAL A 41 -5.94 -20.45 -15.02
N PRO A 42 -5.23 -21.54 -15.30
CA PRO A 42 -3.77 -21.53 -15.21
C PRO A 42 -3.24 -20.25 -15.87
N ILE A 43 -2.14 -19.67 -15.39
CA ILE A 43 -1.46 -18.62 -16.15
C ILE A 43 -0.90 -19.27 -17.41
N ASN A 44 -1.79 -19.48 -18.38
CA ASN A 44 -1.52 -19.95 -19.70
C ASN A 44 -2.06 -18.88 -20.65
N THR A 45 -1.68 -17.62 -20.39
CA THR A 45 -1.59 -16.64 -21.48
C THR A 45 -0.47 -17.17 -22.37
N ALA A 46 -0.85 -17.99 -23.35
CA ALA A 46 0.06 -18.58 -24.32
C ALA A 46 0.86 -17.50 -25.08
N SER A 47 0.41 -16.25 -25.01
CA SER A 47 1.15 -15.09 -25.50
C SER A 47 0.87 -13.80 -24.73
N PHE A 48 1.86 -12.91 -24.76
CA PHE A 48 1.75 -11.51 -24.36
C PHE A 48 2.00 -10.60 -25.56
N THR A 49 1.50 -9.36 -25.50
CA THR A 49 1.70 -8.37 -26.55
C THR A 49 2.28 -7.06 -26.03
N ALA A 50 3.32 -6.57 -26.70
CA ALA A 50 3.89 -5.24 -26.48
C ALA A 50 4.38 -4.65 -27.81
N GLY A 51 4.00 -3.41 -28.11
CA GLY A 51 4.48 -2.70 -29.31
C GLY A 51 4.19 -3.41 -30.64
N GLY A 52 3.09 -4.16 -30.74
CA GLY A 52 2.75 -4.96 -31.93
C GLY A 52 3.43 -6.33 -32.01
N GLN A 53 4.39 -6.62 -31.14
CA GLN A 53 5.06 -7.92 -31.06
C GLN A 53 4.32 -8.88 -30.13
N ILE A 54 4.43 -10.19 -30.41
CA ILE A 54 3.85 -11.28 -29.63
C ILE A 54 4.96 -12.09 -28.98
N PHE A 55 4.93 -12.18 -27.65
CA PHE A 55 5.89 -12.93 -26.83
C PHE A 55 5.26 -14.23 -26.37
N ARG A 56 5.93 -15.38 -26.59
CA ARG A 56 5.43 -16.71 -26.20
C ARG A 56 6.41 -17.47 -25.30
N GLU A 57 7.71 -17.23 -25.46
CA GLU A 57 8.73 -17.92 -24.68
C GLU A 57 8.83 -17.33 -23.26
N PRO A 58 8.82 -18.16 -22.19
CA PRO A 58 8.89 -17.69 -20.81
C PRO A 58 10.06 -16.76 -20.51
N GLN A 59 11.24 -17.01 -21.09
CA GLN A 59 12.43 -16.19 -20.91
C GLN A 59 12.24 -14.78 -21.50
N SER A 60 11.81 -14.69 -22.77
CA SER A 60 11.51 -13.41 -23.41
C SER A 60 10.41 -12.63 -22.67
N ILE A 61 9.37 -13.32 -22.17
CA ILE A 61 8.29 -12.73 -21.37
C ILE A 61 8.85 -12.16 -20.06
N ALA A 62 9.70 -12.90 -19.35
CA ALA A 62 10.33 -12.42 -18.11
C ALA A 62 11.16 -11.15 -18.35
N SER A 63 11.99 -11.14 -19.41
CA SER A 63 12.79 -9.97 -19.78
C SER A 63 11.91 -8.77 -20.16
N GLN A 64 10.80 -9.00 -20.88
CA GLN A 64 9.87 -7.93 -21.25
C GLN A 64 9.07 -7.39 -20.04
N PHE A 65 8.74 -8.23 -19.06
CA PHE A 65 8.20 -7.78 -17.78
C PHE A 65 9.20 -6.90 -17.03
N LEU A 66 10.46 -7.34 -16.95
CA LEU A 66 11.52 -6.56 -16.32
C LEU A 66 11.64 -5.17 -16.99
N ALA A 67 11.71 -5.14 -18.32
CA ALA A 67 11.75 -3.89 -19.08
C ALA A 67 10.53 -2.99 -18.83
N THR A 68 9.34 -3.59 -18.66
CA THR A 68 8.11 -2.85 -18.35
C THR A 68 8.15 -2.25 -16.95
N PHE A 69 8.59 -3.01 -15.94
CA PHE A 69 8.68 -2.55 -14.56
C PHE A 69 9.79 -1.51 -14.36
N LYS A 70 10.92 -1.62 -15.09
CA LYS A 70 12.00 -0.63 -15.06
C LYS A 70 11.52 0.79 -15.41
N LYS A 71 10.52 0.94 -16.29
CA LYS A 71 9.95 2.24 -16.67
C LYS A 71 9.25 2.97 -15.51
N ASN A 72 9.00 2.31 -14.39
CA ASN A 72 8.41 2.95 -13.22
C ASN A 72 9.42 3.76 -12.43
N PHE A 73 10.69 3.39 -12.45
CA PHE A 73 11.74 4.08 -11.72
C PHE A 73 12.05 5.45 -12.34
N SER A 74 12.46 6.40 -11.50
CA SER A 74 13.02 7.70 -11.90
C SER A 74 14.56 7.66 -11.87
N SER A 75 15.21 8.43 -12.73
CA SER A 75 16.68 8.58 -12.77
C SER A 75 17.17 9.99 -12.42
N ALA A 76 16.28 10.93 -12.11
CA ALA A 76 16.65 12.33 -11.94
C ALA A 76 17.24 12.60 -10.55
N ALA A 77 18.47 13.14 -10.53
CA ALA A 77 18.95 13.91 -9.40
C ALA A 77 18.11 15.19 -9.34
N ILE A 78 17.24 15.28 -8.34
CA ILE A 78 16.46 16.49 -8.07
C ILE A 78 17.21 17.24 -6.97
N ASP A 79 17.49 18.51 -7.21
CA ASP A 79 17.96 19.39 -6.14
C ASP A 79 16.77 19.70 -5.24
N PHE A 80 16.89 19.33 -3.96
CA PHE A 80 15.80 19.45 -3.01
C PHE A 80 16.00 20.70 -2.16
N PRO A 81 14.95 21.53 -1.95
CA PRO A 81 15.07 22.69 -1.08
C PRO A 81 15.54 22.27 0.31
N PHE A 82 16.48 23.04 0.86
CA PHE A 82 17.11 22.77 2.14
C PHE A 82 16.06 22.63 3.24
N PHE A 83 16.10 21.50 3.95
CA PHE A 83 15.21 21.24 5.07
C PHE A 83 15.87 21.79 6.34
N ARG A 84 15.42 22.95 6.82
CA ARG A 84 16.03 23.60 7.98
C ARG A 84 15.79 22.73 9.23
N ARG A 85 16.87 22.27 9.86
CA ARG A 85 16.85 21.52 11.12
C ARG A 85 16.55 22.50 12.26
N ALA A 86 15.44 22.32 12.96
CA ALA A 86 15.27 22.93 14.28
C ALA A 86 16.19 22.17 15.25
N PRO A 87 16.94 22.85 16.14
CA PRO A 87 17.70 22.17 17.18
C PRO A 87 16.73 21.38 18.07
N THR A 88 16.80 20.06 18.03
CA THR A 88 16.06 19.16 18.90
C THR A 88 16.94 18.77 20.09
N GLN A 89 16.36 18.73 21.29
CA GLN A 89 17.02 18.23 22.51
C GLN A 89 16.95 16.70 22.63
N MET A 90 16.34 16.01 21.67
CA MET A 90 16.10 14.57 21.71
C MET A 90 17.37 13.78 21.36
N PRO A 91 17.59 12.61 21.96
CA PRO A 91 18.71 11.75 21.59
C PRO A 91 18.54 11.28 20.14
N LYS A 92 19.64 11.31 19.39
CA LYS A 92 19.69 10.81 18.01
C LYS A 92 19.73 9.29 17.98
N LEU A 93 19.13 8.70 16.94
CA LEU A 93 19.37 7.30 16.59
C LEU A 93 20.63 7.21 15.74
N THR A 94 21.78 6.99 16.40
CA THR A 94 23.09 6.90 15.74
C THR A 94 23.52 5.48 15.42
N GLU A 95 23.12 4.52 16.26
CA GLU A 95 23.56 3.12 16.18
C GLU A 95 22.40 2.16 16.42
N LEU A 96 22.52 0.97 15.84
CA LEU A 96 21.58 -0.13 15.96
C LEU A 96 22.32 -1.36 16.46
N THR A 97 21.80 -1.98 17.51
CA THR A 97 22.35 -3.21 18.10
C THR A 97 21.33 -4.34 18.01
N ILE A 98 21.82 -5.57 17.95
CA ILE A 98 20.98 -6.77 17.85
C ILE A 98 21.57 -7.91 18.67
N THR A 99 20.69 -8.64 19.36
CA THR A 99 21.06 -9.79 20.19
C THR A 99 20.53 -11.10 19.59
N ALA A 100 21.13 -12.22 19.99
CA ALA A 100 20.66 -13.56 19.59
C ALA A 100 19.20 -13.82 20.03
N GLY A 101 18.82 -13.36 21.22
CA GLY A 101 17.44 -13.49 21.71
C GLY A 101 16.43 -12.74 20.85
N GLU A 102 16.73 -11.50 20.44
CA GLU A 102 15.88 -10.74 19.51
C GLU A 102 15.73 -11.46 18.17
N VAL A 103 16.83 -11.99 17.62
CA VAL A 103 16.80 -12.77 16.37
C VAL A 103 15.94 -14.02 16.52
N GLU A 104 16.09 -14.78 17.61
CA GLU A 104 15.30 -15.98 17.85
C GLU A 104 13.80 -15.67 17.91
N VAL A 105 13.40 -14.60 18.60
CA VAL A 105 12.00 -14.15 18.65
C VAL A 105 11.49 -13.78 17.26
N LEU A 106 12.29 -13.08 16.46
CA LEU A 106 11.90 -12.72 15.08
C LEU A 106 11.73 -13.94 14.19
N LEU A 107 12.60 -14.96 14.32
CA LEU A 107 12.51 -16.22 13.60
C LEU A 107 11.28 -17.04 14.01
N LYS A 108 11.00 -17.15 15.32
CA LYS A 108 9.83 -17.87 15.85
C LYS A 108 8.50 -17.24 15.43
N THR A 109 8.45 -15.91 15.32
CA THR A 109 7.24 -15.17 14.91
C THR A 109 7.04 -15.13 13.39
N MET A 110 7.97 -15.68 12.59
CA MET A 110 7.81 -15.76 11.14
C MET A 110 6.66 -16.70 10.75
N ASP A 111 5.95 -16.35 9.66
CA ASP A 111 5.01 -17.28 9.03
C ASP A 111 5.79 -18.36 8.26
N ALA A 112 5.64 -19.60 8.68
CA ALA A 112 6.28 -20.77 8.09
C ALA A 112 5.89 -21.01 6.61
N LYS A 113 4.78 -20.41 6.16
CA LYS A 113 4.29 -20.49 4.77
C LYS A 113 4.81 -19.35 3.89
N SER A 114 5.66 -18.47 4.42
CA SER A 114 6.25 -17.38 3.64
C SER A 114 7.01 -17.93 2.42
N ALA A 115 6.86 -17.25 1.29
CA ALA A 115 7.53 -17.63 0.05
C ALA A 115 9.05 -17.57 0.22
N THR A 116 9.73 -18.57 -0.35
CA THR A 116 11.19 -18.66 -0.36
C THR A 116 11.80 -17.60 -1.29
N GLY A 117 12.82 -16.90 -0.79
CA GLY A 117 13.56 -15.89 -1.54
C GLY A 117 14.53 -16.45 -2.58
N PRO A 118 15.35 -15.58 -3.21
CA PRO A 118 16.38 -16.00 -4.16
C PRO A 118 17.44 -16.94 -3.56
N ASP A 119 17.66 -16.84 -2.25
CA ASP A 119 18.58 -17.65 -1.44
C ASP A 119 18.14 -19.12 -1.26
N LYS A 120 16.91 -19.47 -1.66
CA LYS A 120 16.34 -20.82 -1.57
C LYS A 120 16.21 -21.35 -0.14
N ILE A 121 16.26 -20.49 0.88
CA ILE A 121 16.10 -20.89 2.29
C ILE A 121 14.61 -20.80 2.69
N PRO A 122 13.92 -21.93 3.01
CA PRO A 122 12.50 -21.89 3.35
C PRO A 122 12.23 -21.32 4.75
N ALA A 123 11.10 -20.62 4.92
CA ALA A 123 10.69 -20.05 6.20
C ALA A 123 10.52 -21.10 7.31
N ILE A 124 9.97 -22.27 6.97
CA ILE A 124 9.79 -23.38 7.92
C ILE A 124 11.11 -23.85 8.53
N PHE A 125 12.18 -23.89 7.73
CA PHE A 125 13.52 -24.26 8.20
C PHE A 125 14.02 -23.24 9.21
N MET A 126 13.98 -21.95 8.86
CA MET A 126 14.45 -20.88 9.75
C MET A 126 13.67 -20.81 11.07
N LYS A 127 12.37 -21.07 11.02
CA LYS A 127 11.51 -21.10 12.22
C LYS A 127 11.85 -22.28 13.13
N ASN A 128 11.95 -23.48 12.57
CA ASN A 128 12.19 -24.71 13.33
C ASN A 128 13.61 -24.78 13.89
N CYS A 129 14.60 -24.22 13.18
CA CYS A 129 16.00 -24.17 13.61
C CYS A 129 16.35 -22.87 14.35
N SER A 130 15.36 -22.07 14.75
CA SER A 130 15.54 -20.70 15.28
C SER A 130 16.54 -20.61 16.44
N THR A 131 16.44 -21.51 17.42
CA THR A 131 17.34 -21.54 18.59
C THR A 131 18.79 -21.85 18.21
N THR A 132 19.01 -22.67 17.17
CA THR A 132 20.37 -23.04 16.72
C THR A 132 21.00 -21.94 15.87
N ILE A 133 20.24 -21.32 14.96
CA ILE A 133 20.79 -20.37 13.99
C ILE A 133 20.81 -18.92 14.49
N SER A 134 20.08 -18.60 15.57
CA SER A 134 19.94 -17.24 16.07
C SER A 134 21.27 -16.58 16.45
N GLN A 135 22.20 -17.35 17.05
CA GLN A 135 23.50 -16.84 17.46
C GLN A 135 24.36 -16.44 16.26
N SER A 136 24.47 -17.32 15.26
CA SER A 136 25.24 -17.04 14.03
C SER A 136 24.64 -15.89 13.23
N LEU A 137 23.31 -15.85 13.11
CA LEU A 137 22.62 -14.76 12.41
C LEU A 137 22.78 -13.43 13.16
N ALA A 138 22.66 -13.42 14.49
CA ALA A 138 22.89 -12.20 15.27
C ALA A 138 24.31 -11.66 15.10
N HIS A 139 25.32 -12.54 15.02
CA HIS A 139 26.69 -12.11 14.73
C HIS A 139 26.80 -11.43 13.35
N ILE A 140 26.27 -12.07 12.30
CA ILE A 140 26.26 -11.50 10.93
C ILE A 140 25.50 -10.17 10.89
N PHE A 141 24.33 -10.11 11.53
CA PHE A 141 23.52 -8.90 11.59
C PHE A 141 24.22 -7.78 12.37
N GLN A 142 24.88 -8.09 13.48
CA GLN A 142 25.62 -7.10 14.25
C GLN A 142 26.83 -6.57 13.48
N LEU A 143 27.52 -7.40 12.70
CA LEU A 143 28.58 -6.97 11.79
C LEU A 143 28.03 -6.03 10.70
N SER A 144 26.91 -6.40 10.07
CA SER A 144 26.22 -5.56 9.07
C SER A 144 25.87 -4.18 9.64
N LEU A 145 25.25 -4.13 10.82
CA LEU A 145 24.86 -2.87 11.46
C LEU A 145 26.08 -2.00 11.83
N ARG A 146 27.16 -2.60 12.35
CA ARG A 146 28.41 -1.88 12.69
C ARG A 146 29.14 -1.36 11.47
N ALA A 147 29.27 -2.18 10.43
CA ALA A 147 29.89 -1.77 9.17
C ALA A 147 29.02 -0.78 8.37
N SER A 148 27.75 -0.62 8.76
CA SER A 148 26.75 0.14 8.02
C SER A 148 26.53 -0.38 6.59
N ASP A 149 26.65 -1.69 6.38
CA ASP A 149 26.55 -2.31 5.06
C ASP A 149 25.77 -3.63 5.12
N LEU A 150 25.23 -4.09 3.99
CA LEU A 150 24.39 -5.29 3.92
C LEU A 150 24.96 -6.30 2.93
N PRO A 151 24.90 -7.62 3.23
CA PRO A 151 25.18 -8.65 2.25
C PRO A 151 24.37 -8.46 0.97
N ILE A 152 25.02 -8.64 -0.18
CA ILE A 152 24.40 -8.47 -1.51
C ILE A 152 23.18 -9.39 -1.69
N ASP A 153 23.22 -10.58 -1.08
CA ASP A 153 22.12 -11.55 -1.09
C ASP A 153 20.84 -11.00 -0.43
N PHE A 154 20.98 -10.09 0.53
CA PHE A 154 19.83 -9.45 1.19
C PHE A 154 19.21 -8.35 0.32
N LYS A 155 19.98 -7.85 -0.65
CA LYS A 155 19.61 -6.76 -1.56
C LYS A 155 19.12 -7.25 -2.92
N CYS A 156 18.98 -8.57 -3.10
CA CYS A 156 18.44 -9.17 -4.31
C CYS A 156 16.96 -9.56 -4.14
N ALA A 157 16.13 -9.23 -5.13
CA ALA A 157 14.70 -9.53 -5.12
C ALA A 157 14.26 -10.33 -6.36
N ALA A 158 13.55 -11.43 -6.13
CA ALA A 158 12.86 -12.18 -7.18
C ALA A 158 11.46 -11.62 -7.39
N VAL A 159 11.20 -11.03 -8.55
CA VAL A 159 9.92 -10.41 -8.91
C VAL A 159 9.02 -11.42 -9.62
N THR A 160 7.84 -11.68 -9.06
CA THR A 160 6.81 -12.49 -9.69
C THR A 160 5.68 -11.57 -10.18
N PRO A 161 5.38 -11.53 -11.49
CA PRO A 161 4.26 -10.76 -12.02
C PRO A 161 2.92 -11.34 -11.53
N ILE A 162 2.04 -10.50 -11.00
CA ILE A 162 0.66 -10.87 -10.63
C ILE A 162 -0.35 -10.07 -11.47
N PRO A 163 -1.41 -10.70 -12.02
CA PRO A 163 -2.41 -9.98 -12.81
C PRO A 163 -3.10 -8.88 -12.01
N LYS A 164 -3.28 -7.72 -12.65
CA LYS A 164 -4.27 -6.69 -12.27
C LYS A 164 -5.53 -6.86 -13.13
N ASP A 165 -6.57 -6.12 -12.81
CA ASP A 165 -7.73 -5.93 -13.68
C ASP A 165 -7.32 -5.43 -15.07
N GLY A 166 -8.09 -5.84 -16.08
CA GLY A 166 -7.85 -5.52 -17.49
C GLY A 166 -7.33 -6.70 -18.31
N ASP A 167 -6.90 -6.40 -19.54
CA ASP A 167 -6.40 -7.39 -20.50
C ASP A 167 -5.09 -8.02 -20.02
N ARG A 168 -5.15 -9.32 -19.69
CA ARG A 168 -4.02 -10.10 -19.17
C ARG A 168 -2.91 -10.34 -20.18
N THR A 169 -3.16 -10.11 -21.47
CA THR A 169 -2.12 -10.21 -22.53
C THR A 169 -1.18 -9.01 -22.55
N LYS A 170 -1.49 -7.93 -21.81
CA LYS A 170 -0.69 -6.70 -21.77
C LYS A 170 0.17 -6.66 -20.52
N PHE A 171 1.49 -6.51 -20.69
CA PHE A 171 2.46 -6.41 -19.58
C PHE A 171 2.12 -5.31 -18.56
N LYS A 172 1.54 -4.18 -18.98
CA LYS A 172 1.16 -3.06 -18.10
C LYS A 172 0.06 -3.39 -17.09
N ASN A 173 -0.73 -4.44 -17.33
CA ASN A 173 -1.84 -4.87 -16.47
C ASN A 173 -1.38 -5.92 -15.46
N TRP A 174 -0.11 -5.91 -15.08
CA TRP A 174 0.48 -6.80 -14.10
C TRP A 174 1.26 -6.00 -13.06
N ARG A 175 1.24 -6.47 -11.82
CA ARG A 175 1.97 -5.89 -10.70
C ARG A 175 3.25 -6.68 -10.44
N PRO A 176 4.39 -6.02 -10.18
CA PRO A 176 5.58 -6.69 -9.69
C PRO A 176 5.39 -7.04 -8.20
N ILE A 177 5.49 -8.31 -7.82
CA ILE A 177 5.60 -8.69 -6.41
C ILE A 177 6.99 -9.22 -6.16
N SER A 178 7.78 -8.51 -5.35
CA SER A 178 9.15 -8.91 -5.07
C SER A 178 9.24 -9.76 -3.81
N VAL A 179 10.03 -10.83 -3.88
CA VAL A 179 10.38 -11.69 -2.75
C VAL A 179 11.88 -11.57 -2.54
N THR A 180 12.28 -11.12 -1.35
CA THR A 180 13.68 -10.96 -0.94
C THR A 180 14.15 -12.13 -0.07
N SER A 181 15.44 -12.17 0.28
CA SER A 181 15.97 -13.13 1.27
C SER A 181 15.18 -13.06 2.57
N LEU A 182 14.75 -14.22 3.08
CA LEU A 182 14.06 -14.27 4.37
C LEU A 182 15.00 -13.94 5.52
N VAL A 183 16.30 -14.25 5.39
CA VAL A 183 17.33 -13.86 6.36
C VAL A 183 17.47 -12.33 6.38
N GLY A 184 17.60 -11.70 5.21
CA GLY A 184 17.61 -10.24 5.08
C GLY A 184 16.35 -9.60 5.68
N LYS A 185 15.19 -10.21 5.44
CA LYS A 185 13.91 -9.75 6.00
C LYS A 185 13.86 -9.78 7.54
N VAL A 186 14.58 -10.68 8.20
CA VAL A 186 14.70 -10.69 9.67
C VAL A 186 15.48 -9.47 10.15
N LEU A 187 16.60 -9.15 9.51
CA LEU A 187 17.38 -7.94 9.81
C LEU A 187 16.56 -6.67 9.54
N GLU A 188 15.89 -6.59 8.39
CA GLU A 188 15.00 -5.46 8.08
C GLU A 188 13.91 -5.29 9.14
N LYS A 189 13.30 -6.40 9.60
CA LYS A 189 12.25 -6.36 10.63
C LYS A 189 12.80 -5.87 11.96
N HIS A 190 14.02 -6.26 12.32
CA HIS A 190 14.72 -5.74 13.51
C HIS A 190 14.92 -4.24 13.43
N VAL A 191 15.53 -3.76 12.33
CA VAL A 191 15.77 -2.32 12.10
C VAL A 191 14.46 -1.55 12.11
N ARG A 192 13.42 -2.05 11.43
CA ARG A 192 12.08 -1.46 11.43
C ARG A 192 11.52 -1.32 12.84
N ASN A 193 11.68 -2.35 13.69
CA ASN A 193 11.15 -2.30 15.05
C ASN A 193 11.89 -1.26 15.91
N LYS A 194 13.22 -1.20 15.84
CA LYS A 194 14.03 -0.19 16.55
C LYS A 194 13.68 1.23 16.09
N MET A 195 13.56 1.45 14.78
CA MET A 195 13.17 2.75 14.23
C MET A 195 11.73 3.13 14.58
N ALA A 196 10.80 2.20 14.52
CA ALA A 196 9.40 2.48 14.90
C ALA A 196 9.32 2.91 16.37
N MET A 197 10.00 2.22 17.29
CA MET A 197 10.04 2.62 18.69
C MET A 197 10.65 4.02 18.87
N PHE A 198 11.73 4.33 18.15
CA PHE A 198 12.36 5.64 18.17
C PHE A 198 11.41 6.76 17.68
N PHE A 199 10.76 6.58 16.54
CA PHE A 199 9.85 7.59 15.99
C PHE A 199 8.59 7.80 16.81
N GLU A 200 8.03 6.74 17.42
CA GLU A 200 6.88 6.86 18.32
C GLU A 200 7.29 7.56 19.64
N ALA A 201 8.45 7.23 20.22
CA ALA A 201 8.96 7.89 21.42
C ALA A 201 9.22 9.40 21.20
N ASN A 202 9.55 9.79 19.97
CA ASN A 202 9.84 11.16 19.59
C ASN A 202 8.64 11.90 18.98
N ASN A 203 7.44 11.29 18.95
CA ASN A 203 6.24 11.83 18.30
C ASN A 203 6.50 12.32 16.85
N THR A 204 7.37 11.62 16.13
CA THR A 204 7.77 12.00 14.76
C THR A 204 6.64 11.80 13.76
N LEU A 205 5.84 10.75 13.94
CA LEU A 205 4.75 10.42 13.02
C LEU A 205 3.47 11.15 13.46
N PRO A 206 2.86 11.98 12.58
CA PRO A 206 1.70 12.79 12.93
C PRO A 206 0.49 11.91 13.25
N ASP A 207 -0.40 12.38 14.12
CA ASP A 207 -1.62 11.65 14.51
C ASP A 207 -2.59 11.37 13.36
N SER A 208 -2.47 12.12 12.27
CA SER A 208 -3.22 11.90 11.02
C SER A 208 -2.72 10.71 10.21
N GLN A 209 -1.53 10.16 10.48
CA GLN A 209 -1.02 8.97 9.81
C GLN A 209 -1.45 7.71 10.57
N HIS A 210 -2.26 6.87 9.93
CA HIS A 210 -2.77 5.61 10.48
C HIS A 210 -2.13 4.36 9.85
N GLY A 211 -1.59 4.47 8.63
CA GLY A 211 -1.02 3.33 7.91
C GLY A 211 0.25 2.82 8.58
N PHE A 212 0.43 1.50 8.63
CA PHE A 212 1.67 0.83 9.11
C PHE A 212 2.18 1.25 10.50
N ARG A 213 1.31 1.81 11.35
CA ARG A 213 1.61 2.17 12.74
C ARG A 213 0.94 1.20 13.71
N ASN A 214 1.57 1.00 14.85
CA ASN A 214 1.00 0.16 15.89
C ASN A 214 -0.27 0.83 16.46
N ALA A 215 -1.27 0.01 16.82
CA ALA A 215 -2.57 0.48 17.35
C ALA A 215 -3.38 1.42 16.44
N ARG A 216 -2.99 1.58 15.16
CA ARG A 216 -3.76 2.30 14.15
C ARG A 216 -4.15 1.33 13.03
N SER A 217 -5.34 1.54 12.48
CA SER A 217 -5.91 0.72 11.41
C SER A 217 -6.79 1.57 10.48
N CYS A 218 -7.17 1.01 9.33
CA CYS A 218 -8.14 1.65 8.45
C CYS A 218 -9.45 1.93 9.20
N THR A 219 -9.89 1.03 10.09
CA THR A 219 -11.07 1.24 10.94
C THR A 219 -10.92 2.45 11.87
N THR A 220 -9.77 2.60 12.53
CA THR A 220 -9.56 3.77 13.42
C THR A 220 -9.54 5.09 12.64
N MET A 221 -9.00 5.09 11.42
CA MET A 221 -9.01 6.27 10.55
C MET A 221 -10.45 6.59 10.13
N LEU A 222 -11.20 5.58 9.69
CA LEU A 222 -12.58 5.72 9.25
C LEU A 222 -13.47 6.23 10.39
N MET A 223 -13.34 5.67 11.59
CA MET A 223 -14.09 6.12 12.77
C MET A 223 -13.84 7.60 13.04
N ARG A 224 -12.57 8.04 13.06
CA ARG A 224 -12.22 9.44 13.24
C ARG A 224 -12.84 10.34 12.17
N THR A 225 -12.69 9.98 10.90
CA THR A 225 -13.26 10.79 9.79
C THR A 225 -14.78 10.85 9.85
N LEU A 226 -15.45 9.74 10.17
CA LEU A 226 -16.91 9.71 10.26
C LEU A 226 -17.42 10.52 11.45
N ASP A 227 -16.70 10.52 12.57
CA ASP A 227 -17.03 11.35 13.72
C ASP A 227 -16.92 12.84 13.38
N ASP A 228 -15.78 13.25 12.79
CA ASP A 228 -15.56 14.62 12.33
C ASP A 228 -16.64 15.08 11.34
N TRP A 229 -16.98 14.23 10.36
CA TRP A 229 -17.98 14.57 9.34
C TRP A 229 -19.38 14.60 9.93
N SER A 230 -19.72 13.68 10.84
CA SER A 230 -21.03 13.65 11.49
C SER A 230 -21.24 14.89 12.35
N ALA A 231 -20.24 15.25 13.17
CA ALA A 231 -20.25 16.46 13.98
C ALA A 231 -20.40 17.72 13.11
N ALA A 232 -19.68 17.80 11.99
CA ALA A 232 -19.82 18.91 11.05
C ALA A 232 -21.25 19.04 10.48
N LEU A 233 -21.92 17.91 10.20
CA LEU A 233 -23.27 17.86 9.65
C LEU A 233 -24.39 18.08 10.69
N ASP A 234 -24.15 17.79 11.96
CA ASP A 234 -25.11 18.01 13.05
C ASP A 234 -25.27 19.48 13.41
N ASN A 235 -24.23 20.28 13.21
CA ASN A 235 -24.16 21.63 13.74
C ASN A 235 -25.07 22.65 13.03
N GLN A 236 -25.44 22.46 11.74
CA GLN A 236 -26.18 23.45 10.96
C GLN A 236 -27.05 22.83 9.85
N THR A 237 -28.25 23.39 9.64
CA THR A 237 -29.12 23.04 8.49
C THR A 237 -28.44 23.46 7.19
N GLY A 238 -28.26 22.52 6.26
CA GLY A 238 -27.54 22.78 5.01
C GLY A 238 -26.01 22.71 5.14
N ALA A 239 -25.47 22.11 6.20
CA ALA A 239 -24.04 21.87 6.32
C ALA A 239 -23.51 20.93 5.21
N HIS A 240 -22.28 21.21 4.77
CA HIS A 240 -21.54 20.41 3.81
C HIS A 240 -20.15 20.06 4.37
N VAL A 241 -19.66 18.90 4.00
CA VAL A 241 -18.25 18.53 4.16
C VAL A 241 -17.72 18.16 2.79
N ASN A 242 -16.71 18.89 2.34
CA ASN A 242 -16.02 18.55 1.10
C ASN A 242 -14.77 17.76 1.38
N VAL A 243 -14.66 16.64 0.68
CA VAL A 243 -13.64 15.61 0.86
C VAL A 243 -12.94 15.41 -0.47
N VAL A 244 -11.61 15.43 -0.43
CA VAL A 244 -10.74 15.19 -1.58
C VAL A 244 -9.86 14.00 -1.28
N PHE A 245 -10.07 12.92 -2.03
CA PHE A 245 -9.22 11.74 -2.01
C PHE A 245 -8.06 11.95 -2.99
N LEU A 246 -6.83 11.95 -2.49
CA LEU A 246 -5.62 12.16 -3.26
C LEU A 246 -4.95 10.81 -3.58
N ASP A 247 -4.59 10.61 -4.84
CA ASP A 247 -3.84 9.44 -5.34
C ASP A 247 -2.47 9.91 -5.85
N TRP A 248 -1.39 9.36 -5.31
CA TRP A 248 -0.04 9.65 -5.79
C TRP A 248 0.33 8.76 -6.98
N ALA A 249 1.01 9.31 -7.97
CA ALA A 249 1.47 8.56 -9.12
C ALA A 249 2.63 7.62 -8.73
N LYS A 250 2.31 6.35 -8.47
CA LYS A 250 3.28 5.29 -8.13
C LYS A 250 4.12 5.65 -6.89
N ALA A 251 3.44 5.98 -5.78
CA ALA A 251 4.04 6.56 -4.58
C ALA A 251 5.37 5.90 -4.15
N PHE A 252 5.35 4.59 -3.89
CA PHE A 252 6.53 3.83 -3.45
C PHE A 252 7.64 3.76 -4.51
N ASP A 253 7.30 3.63 -5.79
CA ASP A 253 8.29 3.51 -6.87
C ASP A 253 8.98 4.85 -7.18
N LYS A 254 8.44 5.97 -6.68
CA LYS A 254 8.88 7.33 -7.01
C LYS A 254 9.56 8.08 -5.87
N VAL A 255 9.58 7.54 -4.65
CA VAL A 255 10.26 8.19 -3.51
C VAL A 255 11.74 8.41 -3.83
N PRO A 256 12.23 9.67 -3.86
CA PRO A 256 13.65 9.93 -4.08
C PRO A 256 14.47 9.59 -2.84
N HIS A 257 15.48 8.71 -3.00
CA HIS A 257 16.31 8.24 -1.88
C HIS A 257 17.02 9.37 -1.16
N GLN A 258 17.60 10.32 -1.90
CA GLN A 258 18.32 11.44 -1.31
C GLN A 258 17.39 12.29 -0.41
N ARG A 259 16.16 12.56 -0.86
CA ARG A 259 15.17 13.29 -0.08
C ARG A 259 14.73 12.53 1.17
N LEU A 260 14.53 11.21 1.05
CA LEU A 260 14.22 10.35 2.18
C LEU A 260 15.36 10.38 3.22
N LEU A 261 16.63 10.29 2.80
CA LEU A 261 17.78 10.36 3.70
C LEU A 261 17.89 11.72 4.40
N THR A 262 17.66 12.83 3.69
CA THR A 262 17.61 14.16 4.32
C THR A 262 16.49 14.26 5.35
N LYS A 263 15.31 13.67 5.09
CA LYS A 263 14.21 13.63 6.06
C LYS A 263 14.53 12.76 7.28
N LEU A 264 15.14 11.59 7.08
CA LEU A 264 15.60 10.75 8.18
C LEU A 264 16.57 11.50 9.09
N GLN A 265 17.51 12.23 8.50
CA GLN A 265 18.44 13.08 9.24
C GLN A 265 17.75 14.26 9.95
N HIS A 266 16.71 14.84 9.33
CA HIS A 266 15.88 15.86 9.97
C HIS A 266 15.16 15.31 11.21
N TYR A 267 14.71 14.05 11.16
CA TYR A 267 14.10 13.35 12.29
C TYR A 267 15.11 12.59 13.16
N ASP A 268 16.31 13.14 13.30
CA ASP A 268 17.35 12.70 14.24
C ASP A 268 17.86 11.25 14.07
N VAL A 269 17.75 10.68 12.87
CA VAL A 269 18.47 9.46 12.48
C VAL A 269 19.82 9.86 11.88
N ASP A 270 20.92 9.44 12.48
CA ASP A 270 22.27 9.90 12.12
C ASP A 270 23.29 8.75 12.19
N GLY A 271 24.57 9.04 11.98
CA GLY A 271 25.67 8.11 12.22
C GLY A 271 25.59 6.81 11.41
N ALA A 272 25.91 5.70 12.08
CA ALA A 272 25.92 4.36 11.48
C ALA A 272 24.52 3.92 11.04
N ALA A 273 23.46 4.29 11.77
CA ALA A 273 22.09 3.96 11.41
C ALA A 273 21.68 4.61 10.08
N LEU A 274 21.97 5.91 9.90
CA LEU A 274 21.69 6.60 8.64
C LEU A 274 22.52 6.05 7.48
N LYS A 275 23.80 5.74 7.72
CA LYS A 275 24.69 5.15 6.71
C LYS A 275 24.20 3.76 6.29
N TRP A 276 23.73 2.94 7.23
CA TRP A 276 23.14 1.64 6.94
C TRP A 276 21.88 1.78 6.09
N LEU A 277 21.00 2.73 6.40
CA LEU A 277 19.79 3.02 5.60
C LEU A 277 20.13 3.49 4.18
N LYS A 278 21.18 4.30 4.03
CA LYS A 278 21.69 4.68 2.69
C LYS A 278 22.12 3.45 1.89
N ASN A 279 22.88 2.55 2.49
CA ASN A 279 23.34 1.32 1.84
C ASN A 279 22.24 0.29 1.62
N PHE A 280 21.16 0.34 2.42
CA PHE A 280 19.94 -0.43 2.19
C PHE A 280 19.17 0.05 0.95
N LEU A 281 19.10 1.37 0.74
CA LEU A 281 18.37 1.96 -0.40
C LEU A 281 19.15 1.89 -1.72
N VAL A 282 20.48 2.00 -1.68
CA VAL A 282 21.33 2.06 -2.88
C VAL A 282 21.82 0.68 -3.30
N GLY A 283 21.74 0.35 -4.59
CA GLY A 283 22.28 -0.91 -5.12
C GLY A 283 21.47 -2.19 -4.92
N PRO A 284 20.17 -2.19 -4.53
CA PRO A 284 19.36 -3.38 -4.74
C PRO A 284 19.28 -3.80 -6.19
N SER A 285 19.22 -5.11 -6.40
CA SER A 285 19.00 -5.72 -7.71
C SER A 285 17.71 -6.55 -7.71
N GLN A 286 17.11 -6.68 -8.88
CA GLN A 286 15.93 -7.50 -9.08
C GLN A 286 15.98 -8.24 -10.40
N PHE A 287 15.36 -9.42 -10.44
CA PHE A 287 15.11 -10.17 -11.66
C PHE A 287 13.65 -10.66 -11.67
N VAL A 288 13.06 -10.83 -12.84
CA VAL A 288 11.70 -11.33 -12.98
C VAL A 288 11.71 -12.85 -13.15
N ARG A 289 10.89 -13.55 -12.39
CA ARG A 289 10.59 -14.97 -12.56
C ARG A 289 9.22 -15.14 -13.18
N PHE A 290 9.15 -15.83 -14.32
CA PHE A 290 7.88 -16.14 -15.00
C PHE A 290 7.90 -17.57 -15.53
N ASN A 291 6.91 -18.38 -15.15
CA ASN A 291 6.77 -19.80 -15.55
C ASN A 291 8.08 -20.61 -15.48
N GLY A 292 8.83 -20.44 -14.39
CA GLY A 292 10.10 -21.16 -14.16
C GLY A 292 11.34 -20.53 -14.81
N ALA A 293 11.17 -19.64 -15.78
CA ALA A 293 12.26 -18.87 -16.39
C ALA A 293 12.58 -17.60 -15.59
N CYS A 294 13.81 -17.10 -15.70
CA CYS A 294 14.28 -15.91 -14.98
C CYS A 294 14.93 -14.94 -15.97
N SER A 295 14.53 -13.67 -15.94
CA SER A 295 15.23 -12.62 -16.68
C SER A 295 16.66 -12.42 -16.16
N GLU A 296 17.44 -11.63 -16.87
CA GLU A 296 18.66 -11.03 -16.30
C GLU A 296 18.34 -10.17 -15.07
N SER A 297 19.34 -10.01 -14.21
CA SER A 297 19.26 -9.12 -13.06
C SER A 297 19.45 -7.66 -13.48
N CYS A 298 18.81 -6.74 -12.77
CA CYS A 298 18.97 -5.31 -12.97
C CYS A 298 18.95 -4.56 -11.65
N GLU A 299 19.74 -3.51 -11.56
CA GLU A 299 19.70 -2.56 -10.45
C GLU A 299 18.38 -1.78 -10.39
N VAL A 300 17.99 -1.39 -9.18
CA VAL A 300 16.80 -0.58 -8.90
C VAL A 300 17.27 0.84 -8.57
N PRO A 301 17.19 1.80 -9.51
CA PRO A 301 17.81 3.11 -9.36
C PRO A 301 17.02 4.07 -8.47
N SER A 302 15.73 3.80 -8.20
CA SER A 302 14.90 4.62 -7.33
C SER A 302 13.67 3.88 -6.86
N GLY A 303 12.93 4.49 -5.94
CA GLY A 303 11.84 3.82 -5.24
C GLY A 303 12.37 2.74 -4.31
N VAL A 304 11.47 1.97 -3.76
CA VAL A 304 11.78 1.00 -2.70
C VAL A 304 11.36 -0.38 -3.14
N ILE A 305 12.12 -1.42 -2.76
CA ILE A 305 11.78 -2.79 -3.14
C ILE A 305 10.40 -3.14 -2.54
N GLN A 306 9.40 -3.34 -3.41
CA GLN A 306 8.08 -3.76 -3.00
C GLN A 306 8.16 -5.15 -2.33
N GLY A 307 7.75 -5.25 -1.06
CA GLY A 307 7.85 -6.49 -0.27
C GLY A 307 8.84 -6.42 0.89
N SER A 308 9.67 -5.37 0.96
CA SER A 308 10.44 -5.04 2.17
C SER A 308 9.53 -4.65 3.33
N VAL A 309 9.91 -5.07 4.54
CA VAL A 309 9.16 -4.76 5.78
C VAL A 309 9.51 -3.41 6.38
N LEU A 310 10.69 -2.87 6.04
CA LEU A 310 11.18 -1.57 6.52
C LEU A 310 10.59 -0.41 5.71
N VAL A 311 10.40 -0.65 4.41
CA VAL A 311 9.96 0.33 3.43
C VAL A 311 8.66 1.08 3.82
N PRO A 312 7.60 0.42 4.30
CA PRO A 312 6.38 1.13 4.71
C PRO A 312 6.61 2.16 5.82
N LEU A 313 7.49 1.87 6.79
CA LEU A 313 7.87 2.82 7.83
C LEU A 313 8.62 4.02 7.24
N LEU A 314 9.57 3.76 6.33
CA LEU A 314 10.31 4.83 5.65
C LEU A 314 9.40 5.75 4.84
N PHE A 315 8.36 5.20 4.21
CA PHE A 315 7.34 5.99 3.52
C PHE A 315 6.57 6.89 4.49
N ASN A 316 6.13 6.38 5.64
CA ASN A 316 5.48 7.19 6.66
C ASN A 316 6.34 8.36 7.13
N VAL A 317 7.63 8.11 7.37
CA VAL A 317 8.60 9.17 7.73
C VAL A 317 8.74 10.19 6.60
N PHE A 318 8.78 9.72 5.35
CA PHE A 318 8.86 10.58 4.18
C PHE A 318 7.66 11.53 4.08
N VAL A 319 6.44 11.08 4.38
CA VAL A 319 5.23 11.91 4.33
C VAL A 319 4.89 12.61 5.65
N ALA A 320 5.69 12.42 6.71
CA ALA A 320 5.37 12.89 8.07
C ALA A 320 5.17 14.41 8.19
N ASN A 321 5.79 15.21 7.32
CA ASN A 321 5.60 16.67 7.29
C ASN A 321 4.54 17.14 6.27
N LEU A 322 3.80 16.24 5.63
CA LEU A 322 2.68 16.63 4.76
C LEU A 322 1.55 17.32 5.55
N PRO A 323 1.13 16.83 6.73
CA PRO A 323 0.05 17.48 7.47
C PRO A 323 0.40 18.92 7.89
N SER A 324 1.68 19.27 8.05
CA SER A 324 2.08 20.62 8.45
C SER A 324 1.92 21.68 7.36
N VAL A 325 1.67 21.27 6.11
CA VAL A 325 1.33 22.23 5.02
C VAL A 325 -0.18 22.38 4.84
N VAL A 326 -0.97 21.61 5.59
CA VAL A 326 -2.43 21.64 5.51
C VAL A 326 -3.00 22.44 6.68
N GLN A 327 -3.96 23.33 6.41
CA GLN A 327 -4.67 24.14 7.41
C GLN A 327 -6.01 23.53 7.78
N THR A 328 -6.67 22.85 6.85
CA THR A 328 -7.89 22.08 7.08
C THR A 328 -7.56 20.71 7.69
N ASN A 329 -8.40 19.69 7.43
CA ASN A 329 -8.19 18.36 7.98
C ASN A 329 -7.56 17.44 6.95
N LEU A 330 -6.59 16.63 7.40
CA LEU A 330 -5.96 15.61 6.58
C LEU A 330 -5.80 14.33 7.39
N VAL A 331 -6.14 13.20 6.76
CA VAL A 331 -5.85 11.86 7.26
C VAL A 331 -5.14 11.04 6.20
N GLN A 332 -4.28 10.12 6.63
CA GLN A 332 -3.48 9.29 5.75
C GLN A 332 -3.49 7.85 6.21
N TYR A 333 -3.54 6.95 5.23
CA TYR A 333 -3.26 5.54 5.41
C TYR A 333 -2.28 5.10 4.33
N ALA A 334 -1.00 4.99 4.69
CA ALA A 334 0.06 4.72 3.72
C ALA A 334 0.06 5.80 2.62
N ASP A 335 -0.03 5.41 1.35
CA ASP A 335 -0.13 6.31 0.20
C ASP A 335 -1.53 6.93 0.03
N ASP A 336 -2.59 6.35 0.60
CA ASP A 336 -3.91 6.96 0.53
C ASP A 336 -3.95 8.21 1.44
N CYS A 337 -4.32 9.35 0.86
CA CYS A 337 -4.41 10.62 1.57
C CYS A 337 -5.78 11.25 1.32
N THR A 338 -6.44 11.70 2.38
CA THR A 338 -7.76 12.34 2.30
C THR A 338 -7.68 13.69 2.99
N VAL A 339 -8.06 14.74 2.26
CA VAL A 339 -8.16 16.12 2.78
C VAL A 339 -9.63 16.49 2.82
N TYR A 340 -10.08 17.14 3.88
CA TYR A 340 -11.47 17.55 4.00
C TYR A 340 -11.66 18.79 4.84
N ASN A 341 -12.73 19.53 4.53
CA ASN A 341 -13.14 20.68 5.31
C ASN A 341 -14.67 20.75 5.45
N GLN A 342 -15.13 21.27 6.58
CA GLN A 342 -16.53 21.69 6.72
C GLN A 342 -16.72 22.99 5.96
N ILE A 343 -17.77 23.08 5.14
CA ILE A 343 -18.06 24.27 4.35
C ILE A 343 -19.26 25.02 4.94
N ARG A 344 -19.00 26.24 5.39
CA ARG A 344 -19.98 27.21 5.90
C ARG A 344 -20.00 28.48 5.05
N SER A 345 -18.88 28.85 4.43
CA SER A 345 -18.76 29.99 3.51
C SER A 345 -17.90 29.65 2.27
N GLU A 346 -17.80 30.58 1.32
CA GLU A 346 -16.85 30.46 0.20
C GLU A 346 -15.40 30.43 0.70
N ASP A 347 -15.08 31.09 1.81
CA ASP A 347 -13.73 31.09 2.40
C ASP A 347 -13.28 29.68 2.80
N ASP A 348 -14.20 28.83 3.28
CA ASP A 348 -13.88 27.43 3.62
C ASP A 348 -13.53 26.59 2.39
N VAL A 349 -14.14 26.93 1.24
CA VAL A 349 -13.84 26.30 -0.05
C VAL A 349 -12.48 26.78 -0.55
N ASP A 350 -12.21 28.08 -0.44
CA ASP A 350 -10.93 28.66 -0.82
C ASP A 350 -9.79 28.12 0.06
N ALA A 351 -10.00 27.95 1.37
CA ALA A 351 -9.05 27.30 2.27
C ALA A 351 -8.69 25.86 1.83
N LEU A 352 -9.69 25.06 1.48
CA LEU A 352 -9.46 23.70 0.95
C LEU A 352 -8.72 23.74 -0.40
N GLN A 353 -9.01 24.72 -1.26
CA GLN A 353 -8.32 24.88 -2.53
C GLN A 353 -6.85 25.33 -2.34
N GLU A 354 -6.58 26.19 -1.37
CA GLU A 354 -5.22 26.58 -0.99
C GLU A 354 -4.45 25.39 -0.42
N ASP A 355 -5.09 24.52 0.37
CA ASP A 355 -4.49 23.28 0.86
C ASP A 355 -4.02 22.39 -0.29
N LEU A 356 -4.85 22.23 -1.32
CA LEU A 356 -4.48 21.47 -2.53
C LEU A 356 -3.29 22.11 -3.26
N ALA A 357 -3.22 23.43 -3.34
CA ALA A 357 -2.09 24.14 -3.93
C ALA A 357 -0.81 23.95 -3.10
N ARG A 358 -0.89 24.05 -1.76
CA ARG A 358 0.23 23.77 -0.85
C ARG A 358 0.72 22.33 -0.95
N ILE A 359 -0.19 21.37 -1.11
CA ILE A 359 0.13 19.96 -1.32
C ILE A 359 0.86 19.76 -2.65
N ASP A 360 0.44 20.41 -3.73
CA ASP A 360 1.12 20.31 -5.04
C ASP A 360 2.54 20.90 -5.02
N VAL A 361 2.71 22.04 -4.34
CA VAL A 361 4.04 22.60 -4.06
C VAL A 361 4.87 21.63 -3.22
N TRP A 362 4.27 21.01 -2.18
CA TRP A 362 4.93 19.97 -1.40
C TRP A 362 5.33 18.77 -2.26
N CYS A 363 4.48 18.33 -3.19
CA CYS A 363 4.79 17.25 -4.13
C CYS A 363 6.06 17.58 -4.92
N THR A 364 6.07 18.76 -5.54
CA THR A 364 7.20 19.26 -6.34
C THR A 364 8.48 19.32 -5.51
N ASN A 365 8.43 19.90 -4.31
CA ASN A 365 9.57 20.03 -3.39
C ASN A 365 10.09 18.69 -2.85
N ASN A 366 9.31 17.61 -2.97
CA ASN A 366 9.69 16.27 -2.53
C ASN A 366 9.87 15.27 -3.70
N GLY A 367 9.82 15.73 -4.94
CA GLY A 367 9.95 14.88 -6.13
C GLY A 367 8.80 13.90 -6.34
N MET A 368 7.62 14.20 -5.79
CA MET A 368 6.40 13.41 -5.92
C MET A 368 5.45 14.06 -6.94
N LYS A 369 4.44 13.31 -7.38
CA LYS A 369 3.41 13.81 -8.30
C LYS A 369 2.05 13.21 -7.99
N LEU A 370 1.01 14.05 -7.98
CA LEU A 370 -0.37 13.59 -7.92
C LEU A 370 -0.83 12.98 -9.24
N ASN A 371 -1.66 11.97 -9.15
CA ASN A 371 -2.36 11.37 -10.27
C ASN A 371 -3.77 11.94 -10.33
N ALA A 372 -3.90 13.13 -10.94
CA ALA A 372 -5.18 13.84 -11.04
C ALA A 372 -6.33 12.97 -11.57
N LYS A 373 -6.07 12.01 -12.48
CA LYS A 373 -7.13 11.11 -12.99
C LYS A 373 -7.70 10.13 -11.96
N LYS A 374 -7.00 9.91 -10.85
CA LYS A 374 -7.39 9.01 -9.77
C LYS A 374 -7.76 9.74 -8.48
N CYS A 375 -7.48 11.04 -8.38
CA CYS A 375 -8.03 11.84 -7.29
C CYS A 375 -9.54 12.02 -7.49
N VAL A 376 -10.29 12.02 -6.39
CA VAL A 376 -11.76 12.04 -6.37
C VAL A 376 -12.23 13.11 -5.41
N VAL A 377 -13.30 13.83 -5.78
CA VAL A 377 -13.94 14.81 -4.90
C VAL A 377 -15.31 14.31 -4.49
N MET A 378 -15.62 14.46 -3.21
CA MET A 378 -16.89 14.03 -2.62
C MET A 378 -17.47 15.16 -1.78
N ASP A 379 -18.76 15.42 -1.95
CA ASP A 379 -19.56 16.30 -1.09
C ASP A 379 -20.44 15.44 -0.18
N VAL A 380 -20.34 15.66 1.12
CA VAL A 380 -21.16 14.99 2.13
C VAL A 380 -22.12 16.00 2.73
N THR A 381 -23.43 15.72 2.66
CA THR A 381 -24.47 16.61 3.18
C THR A 381 -25.69 15.83 3.71
N ARG A 382 -26.59 16.50 4.42
CA ARG A 382 -27.93 15.98 4.77
C ARG A 382 -29.03 16.53 3.85
N ALA A 383 -28.73 17.57 3.06
CA ALA A 383 -29.70 18.18 2.17
C ALA A 383 -30.04 17.24 1.00
N ARG A 384 -31.34 17.02 0.77
CA ARG A 384 -31.83 16.34 -0.43
C ARG A 384 -31.92 17.39 -1.54
N HIS A 385 -31.12 17.26 -2.60
CA HIS A 385 -31.14 18.12 -3.81
C HIS A 385 -30.54 19.52 -3.70
N THR A 386 -29.31 19.64 -3.19
CA THR A 386 -28.48 20.85 -3.38
C THR A 386 -27.33 20.56 -4.34
N THR A 387 -27.14 21.41 -5.35
CA THR A 387 -25.95 21.38 -6.21
C THR A 387 -24.72 21.67 -5.34
N PRO A 388 -23.71 20.79 -5.28
CA PRO A 388 -22.56 21.02 -4.40
C PRO A 388 -21.82 22.31 -4.77
N LEU A 389 -21.55 23.19 -3.79
CA LEU A 389 -20.79 24.43 -3.99
C LEU A 389 -19.39 24.18 -4.59
N VAL A 390 -18.78 23.03 -4.28
CA VAL A 390 -17.42 22.67 -4.70
C VAL A 390 -17.25 22.35 -6.19
N VAL A 391 -18.34 22.06 -6.91
CA VAL A 391 -18.25 21.74 -8.36
C VAL A 391 -17.84 22.96 -9.20
N ARG A 392 -17.95 24.19 -8.69
CA ARG A 392 -17.79 25.41 -9.51
C ARG A 392 -16.36 25.92 -9.72
N ARG A 393 -15.35 25.56 -8.92
CA ARG A 393 -14.01 26.19 -8.98
C ARG A 393 -12.76 25.29 -9.06
N LEU A 394 -12.87 23.97 -9.06
CA LEU A 394 -11.71 23.07 -9.26
C LEU A 394 -11.09 23.13 -10.68
N SER A 395 -11.55 24.05 -11.54
CA SER A 395 -11.10 24.21 -12.93
C SER A 395 -9.75 24.92 -13.08
N MET A 396 -9.18 25.48 -12.01
CA MET A 396 -7.97 26.33 -12.08
C MET A 396 -6.78 25.79 -11.27
N SER A 397 -6.81 24.54 -10.83
CA SER A 397 -5.84 23.97 -9.89
C SER A 397 -5.21 22.65 -10.43
N PRO A 398 -4.16 22.09 -9.80
CA PRO A 398 -3.40 20.93 -10.33
C PRO A 398 -4.24 19.64 -10.48
N LEU A 399 -5.50 19.69 -10.05
CA LEU A 399 -6.52 18.66 -10.16
C LEU A 399 -7.57 18.93 -11.25
N SER A 400 -7.27 19.77 -12.25
CA SER A 400 -8.19 20.07 -13.37
C SER A 400 -8.73 18.82 -14.11
N GLY A 401 -8.04 17.68 -14.01
CA GLY A 401 -8.49 16.37 -14.50
C GLY A 401 -9.48 15.60 -13.61
N CYS A 402 -9.77 16.06 -12.40
CA CYS A 402 -10.63 15.39 -11.40
C CYS A 402 -12.13 15.65 -11.58
N LEU A 403 -12.51 16.61 -12.43
CA LEU A 403 -13.91 17.00 -12.67
C LEU A 403 -14.82 15.85 -13.15
N ALA A 404 -14.24 14.73 -13.60
CA ALA A 404 -14.99 13.55 -14.05
C ALA A 404 -15.46 12.63 -12.91
N SER A 405 -15.12 12.90 -11.65
CA SER A 405 -15.33 11.97 -10.52
C SER A 405 -15.86 12.68 -9.27
N THR A 406 -16.89 13.52 -9.43
CA THR A 406 -17.56 14.14 -8.28
C THR A 406 -18.71 13.28 -7.80
N PHE A 407 -18.73 12.98 -6.50
CA PHE A 407 -19.82 12.25 -5.84
C PHE A 407 -20.51 13.13 -4.81
N GLN A 408 -21.82 12.98 -4.68
CA GLN A 408 -22.58 13.55 -3.57
C GLN A 408 -23.17 12.41 -2.74
N VAL A 409 -22.99 12.49 -1.42
CA VAL A 409 -23.50 11.51 -0.46
C VAL A 409 -24.46 12.21 0.48
N THR A 410 -25.71 11.71 0.53
CA THR A 410 -26.73 12.23 1.45
C THR A 410 -26.92 11.28 2.63
N PHE A 411 -26.74 11.77 3.86
CA PHE A 411 -27.06 11.03 5.09
C PHE A 411 -28.52 11.28 5.48
N ALA A 412 -29.40 10.31 5.24
CA ALA A 412 -30.82 10.38 5.61
C ALA A 412 -31.33 9.06 6.24
N GLY A 413 -30.58 8.50 7.20
CA GLY A 413 -30.88 7.19 7.81
C GLY A 413 -30.43 5.97 6.97
N THR A 414 -30.16 6.19 5.68
CA THR A 414 -29.50 5.28 4.74
C THR A 414 -28.52 6.07 3.86
N ILE A 415 -27.35 5.50 3.54
CA ILE A 415 -26.35 6.14 2.67
C ILE A 415 -26.85 6.05 1.22
N THR A 416 -27.23 7.18 0.63
CA THR A 416 -27.62 7.25 -0.80
C THR A 416 -26.50 7.91 -1.61
N LEU A 417 -26.00 7.21 -2.64
CA LEU A 417 -25.01 7.73 -3.59
C LEU A 417 -25.72 8.29 -4.83
N THR A 418 -25.59 9.59 -5.09
CA THR A 418 -26.04 10.19 -6.35
C THR A 418 -24.82 10.49 -7.22
N SER A 419 -24.67 9.74 -8.32
CA SER A 419 -23.62 9.99 -9.31
C SER A 419 -24.12 10.89 -10.44
N SER A 420 -23.38 11.95 -10.76
CA SER A 420 -23.46 12.62 -12.07
C SER A 420 -22.54 11.93 -13.08
N VAL A 421 -22.68 10.61 -13.24
CA VAL A 421 -21.98 9.82 -14.26
C VAL A 421 -22.99 9.01 -15.04
N LYS A 422 -22.98 9.16 -16.37
CA LYS A 422 -23.63 8.22 -17.30
C LYS A 422 -23.04 6.83 -17.06
N THR A 423 -23.70 6.01 -16.25
CA THR A 423 -23.47 4.57 -16.24
C THR A 423 -23.98 4.00 -17.57
N ARG A 424 -23.15 3.22 -18.28
CA ARG A 424 -23.64 2.33 -19.35
C ARG A 424 -24.77 1.46 -18.78
N PRO A 425 -25.86 1.23 -19.53
CA PRO A 425 -27.02 0.53 -19.00
C PRO A 425 -26.73 -0.97 -18.94
N GLU A 426 -26.67 -1.54 -17.75
CA GLU A 426 -27.23 -2.88 -17.51
C GLU A 426 -27.97 -2.86 -16.17
N PRO A 427 -29.24 -3.29 -16.12
CA PRO A 427 -30.09 -3.13 -14.96
C PRO A 427 -29.78 -4.20 -13.90
N LEU A 428 -29.41 -3.76 -12.70
CA LEU A 428 -29.47 -4.58 -11.50
C LEU A 428 -30.94 -4.62 -11.04
N VAL A 429 -31.62 -5.72 -11.37
CA VAL A 429 -32.93 -6.05 -10.81
C VAL A 429 -32.74 -6.43 -9.35
N LEU A 430 -33.11 -5.53 -8.43
CA LEU A 430 -33.37 -5.86 -7.03
C LEU A 430 -34.79 -6.42 -6.93
N LEU A 431 -34.92 -7.70 -6.57
CA LEU A 431 -36.21 -8.27 -6.15
C LEU A 431 -36.42 -8.02 -4.65
N PRO A 432 -37.66 -7.77 -4.21
CA PRO A 432 -37.97 -7.29 -2.87
C PRO A 432 -38.12 -8.40 -1.82
N GLU A 433 -37.84 -8.01 -0.57
CA GLU A 433 -38.39 -8.43 0.72
C GLU A 433 -38.52 -9.92 1.07
N THR A 434 -37.93 -10.28 2.22
CA THR A 434 -38.72 -10.76 3.36
C THR A 434 -37.93 -10.58 4.65
N CYS A 435 -38.48 -9.75 5.54
CA CYS A 435 -38.19 -9.73 6.96
C CYS A 435 -38.25 -11.15 7.56
N THR A 436 -37.27 -11.51 8.38
CA THR A 436 -37.56 -12.20 9.65
C THR A 436 -36.39 -12.08 10.60
N SER A 437 -36.74 -11.70 11.82
CA SER A 437 -35.93 -11.59 13.03
C SER A 437 -35.17 -12.85 13.42
N ALA A 438 -33.96 -12.70 13.96
CA ALA A 438 -33.43 -13.49 15.10
C ALA A 438 -32.15 -12.79 15.59
N ARG A 439 -32.24 -11.99 16.66
CA ARG A 439 -31.91 -12.34 18.05
C ARG A 439 -30.45 -12.79 18.27
N ILE A 440 -29.85 -12.01 19.17
CA ILE A 440 -28.63 -12.16 19.94
C ILE A 440 -28.41 -13.60 20.41
N GLY A 441 -27.17 -14.04 20.26
CA GLY A 441 -26.55 -15.22 20.87
C GLY A 441 -25.04 -15.11 20.71
#